data_AF-A0A8T3A1L0-F1
#
_entry.id   AF-A0A8T3A1L0-F1
#
_cell.length_a   1.000
_cell.length_b   1.000
_cell.length_c   1.000
_cell.angle_alpha   90.00
_cell.angle_beta   90.00
_cell.angle_gamma   90.00
#
_symmetry.space_group_name_H-M   'P 1'
#
loop_
_entity.id
_entity.type
_entity.pdbx_description
1 polymer ?
#
loop_
_entity_poly.entity_id
_entity_poly.type
_entity_poly.pdbx_seq_one_letter_code
_entity_poly.pdbx_strand_id
1 'polypeptide(L)'
;MRSQMLLTRSGITVINDAYNASPPSMAAAIESLKNLDCTGKRVCVLGDMLELGATEAAAHEMVLDLCCCDSSGLIMLVGERFLAAAEKLKLLEKIDVVCSSDVESLAAKVREFFGF
;
A
#
# COMPACT_ATOMS: atom_id res chain seq x y z
N MET A 1 -5.94 -8.83 12.83
CA MET A 1 -4.81 -9.77 12.64
C MET A 1 -3.51 -8.97 12.65
N ARG A 2 -2.66 -9.15 13.66
CA ARG A 2 -1.37 -8.43 13.74
C ARG A 2 -0.32 -9.16 12.90
N SER A 3 0.26 -8.45 11.93
CA SER A 3 1.51 -8.73 11.21
C SER A 3 1.80 -10.23 10.96
N GLN A 4 1.01 -10.87 10.10
CA GLN A 4 1.23 -12.27 9.70
C GLN A 4 2.08 -12.33 8.42
N MET A 5 3.17 -13.11 8.43
CA MET A 5 3.95 -13.40 7.22
C MET A 5 3.50 -14.73 6.62
N LEU A 6 3.23 -14.74 5.31
CA LEU A 6 2.82 -15.91 4.54
C LEU A 6 3.73 -16.05 3.33
N LEU A 7 4.30 -17.23 3.12
CA LEU A 7 5.03 -17.55 1.90
C LEU A 7 4.09 -18.28 0.94
N THR A 8 3.84 -17.69 -0.22
CA THR A 8 3.03 -18.35 -1.25
C THR A 8 3.83 -19.45 -1.95
N ARG A 9 3.13 -20.37 -2.61
CA ARG A 9 3.77 -21.44 -3.41
C ARG A 9 4.63 -20.89 -4.55
N SER A 10 4.34 -19.66 -4.99
CA SER A 10 5.07 -18.94 -6.03
C SER A 10 6.31 -18.19 -5.49
N GLY A 11 6.63 -18.33 -4.20
CA GLY A 11 7.78 -17.68 -3.57
C GLY A 11 7.56 -16.22 -3.17
N ILE A 12 6.31 -15.74 -3.19
CA ILE A 12 5.98 -14.36 -2.77
C ILE A 12 5.76 -14.35 -1.27
N THR A 13 6.43 -13.43 -0.58
CA THR A 13 6.19 -13.17 0.85
C THR A 13 5.10 -12.12 1.00
N VAL A 14 3.99 -12.50 1.62
CA VAL A 14 2.87 -11.61 1.94
C VAL A 14 2.93 -11.26 3.42
N ILE A 15 2.86 -9.95 3.72
CA ILE A 15 2.77 -9.44 5.09
C ILE A 15 1.37 -8.88 5.27
N ASN A 16 0.55 -9.55 6.07
CA ASN A 16 -0.80 -9.11 6.37
C ASN A 16 -0.80 -8.31 7.68
N ASP A 17 -0.89 -6.99 7.56
CA ASP A 17 -1.07 -6.07 8.69
C ASP A 17 -2.39 -5.28 8.61
N ALA A 18 -3.45 -5.92 8.10
CA ALA A 18 -4.75 -5.29 7.82
C ALA A 18 -5.65 -5.10 9.06
N TYR A 19 -5.10 -5.06 10.29
CA TYR A 19 -5.93 -4.90 11.50
C TYR A 19 -6.19 -3.46 11.88
N ASN A 20 -5.20 -2.58 11.69
CA ASN A 20 -5.29 -1.19 12.10
C ASN A 20 -4.76 -0.29 10.99
N ALA A 21 -5.68 0.44 10.36
CA ALA A 21 -5.39 1.41 9.32
C ALA A 21 -5.14 2.82 9.91
N SER A 22 -4.41 2.90 11.02
CA SER A 22 -4.02 4.21 11.58
C SER A 22 -2.69 4.67 10.96
N PRO A 23 -2.47 6.00 10.82
CA PRO A 23 -1.23 6.54 10.26
C PRO A 23 0.06 5.98 10.89
N PRO A 24 0.19 5.89 12.24
CA PRO A 24 1.39 5.30 12.85
C PRO A 24 1.53 3.81 12.58
N SER A 25 0.43 3.05 12.47
CA SER A 25 0.47 1.63 12.13
C SER A 25 0.93 1.41 10.70
N MET A 26 0.39 2.19 9.75
CA MET A 26 0.81 2.13 8.34
C MET A 26 2.29 2.52 8.18
N ALA A 27 2.74 3.58 8.86
CA ALA A 27 4.14 3.98 8.83
C ALA A 27 5.07 2.85 9.31
N ALA A 28 4.73 2.19 10.42
CA ALA A 28 5.50 1.06 10.95
C ALA A 28 5.49 -0.16 9.99
N ALA A 29 4.35 -0.45 9.34
CA ALA A 29 4.25 -1.52 8.36
C ALA A 29 5.11 -1.24 7.11
N ILE A 30 5.10 0.01 6.65
CA ILE A 30 5.92 0.48 5.51
C ILE A 30 7.41 0.39 5.87
N GLU A 31 7.81 0.84 7.05
CA GLU A 31 9.20 0.73 7.53
C GLU A 31 9.64 -0.74 7.65
N SER A 32 8.76 -1.60 8.16
CA SER A 32 9.03 -3.04 8.23
C SER A 32 9.22 -3.65 6.84
N LEU A 33 8.38 -3.28 5.87
CA LEU A 33 8.51 -3.74 4.48
C LEU A 33 9.83 -3.29 3.84
N LYS A 34 10.32 -2.09 4.17
CA LYS A 34 11.61 -1.57 3.67
C LYS A 34 12.79 -2.36 4.22
N ASN A 35 12.76 -2.68 5.51
CA ASN A 35 13.84 -3.38 6.21
C ASN A 35 13.92 -4.87 5.87
N LEU A 36 12.93 -5.42 5.15
CA LEU A 36 12.98 -6.80 4.70
C LEU A 36 13.84 -6.96 3.45
N ASP A 37 14.72 -7.95 3.50
CA ASP A 37 15.50 -8.39 2.35
C ASP A 37 14.56 -8.88 1.25
N CYS A 38 14.66 -8.24 0.09
CA CYS A 38 13.86 -8.56 -1.07
C CYS A 38 14.77 -8.57 -2.29
N THR A 39 14.85 -9.72 -2.96
CA THR A 39 15.56 -9.87 -4.24
C THR A 39 14.71 -9.45 -5.44
N GLY A 40 13.44 -9.13 -5.22
CA GLY A 40 12.47 -8.75 -6.24
C GLY A 40 11.82 -7.39 -5.99
N LYS A 41 10.60 -7.21 -6.52
CA LYS A 41 9.82 -5.98 -6.30
C LYS A 41 9.10 -6.04 -4.96
N ARG A 42 9.21 -4.96 -4.18
CA ARG A 42 8.34 -4.70 -3.03
C ARG A 42 7.04 -4.09 -3.53
N VAL A 43 5.92 -4.63 -3.08
CA VAL A 43 4.58 -4.14 -3.41
C VAL A 43 3.88 -3.74 -2.13
N CYS A 44 3.42 -2.49 -2.06
CA CYS A 44 2.64 -1.99 -0.94
C CYS A 44 1.17 -1.92 -1.35
N VAL A 45 0.29 -2.58 -0.60
CA VAL A 45 -1.16 -2.55 -0.85
C VAL A 45 -1.82 -1.80 0.30
N LEU A 46 -2.40 -0.63 0.02
CA LEU A 46 -2.97 0.28 1.01
C LEU A 46 -4.45 0.51 0.72
N GLY A 47 -5.26 0.52 1.78
CA GLY A 47 -6.68 0.87 1.71
C GLY A 47 -7.00 2.05 2.61
N ASP A 48 -8.02 2.83 2.24
CA ASP A 48 -8.41 4.08 2.92
C ASP A 48 -8.42 3.97 4.46
N MET A 49 -7.84 4.97 5.10
CA MET A 49 -7.86 5.15 6.55
C MET A 49 -9.13 5.94 6.94
N LEU A 50 -10.06 5.27 7.61
CA LEU A 50 -11.33 5.88 8.00
C LEU A 50 -11.24 6.57 9.37
N GLU A 51 -12.26 7.37 9.70
CA GLU A 51 -12.46 7.99 11.02
C GLU A 51 -11.37 8.99 11.49
N LEU A 52 -10.57 9.53 10.56
CA LEU A 52 -9.50 10.50 10.88
C LEU A 52 -9.95 11.97 10.97
N GLY A 53 -11.23 12.24 10.73
CA GLY A 53 -11.81 13.58 10.78
C GLY A 53 -11.06 14.57 9.89
N ALA A 54 -10.74 15.76 10.43
CA ALA A 54 -10.08 16.82 9.68
C ALA A 54 -8.64 16.49 9.22
N THR A 55 -8.01 15.45 9.79
CA THR A 55 -6.63 15.06 9.45
C THR A 55 -6.54 14.01 8.36
N GLU A 56 -7.68 13.53 7.85
CA GLU A 56 -7.76 12.45 6.87
C GLU A 56 -6.88 12.70 5.64
N ALA A 57 -7.03 13.84 4.96
CA ALA A 57 -6.26 14.15 3.76
C ALA A 57 -4.74 14.18 4.03
N ALA A 58 -4.32 14.90 5.08
CA ALA A 58 -2.91 15.01 5.45
C ALA A 58 -2.29 13.66 5.84
N ALA A 59 -3.06 12.78 6.47
CA ALA A 59 -2.61 11.45 6.83
C ALA A 59 -2.38 10.55 5.60
N HIS A 60 -3.32 10.55 4.64
CA HIS A 60 -3.16 9.79 3.40
C HIS A 60 -1.95 10.29 2.59
N GLU A 61 -1.77 11.60 2.50
CA GLU A 61 -0.60 12.21 1.85
C GLU A 61 0.71 11.79 2.52
N MET A 62 0.78 11.85 3.86
CA MET A 62 1.95 11.43 4.62
C MET A 62 2.31 9.95 4.37
N VAL A 63 1.31 9.05 4.38
CA VAL A 63 1.54 7.62 4.15
C VAL A 63 2.07 7.39 2.73
N LEU A 64 1.52 8.08 1.74
CA LEU A 64 1.99 7.99 0.37
C LEU A 64 3.42 8.52 0.20
N ASP A 65 3.74 9.64 0.82
CA ASP A 65 5.11 10.19 0.81
C ASP A 65 6.11 9.21 1.42
N LEU A 66 5.75 8.54 2.52
CA LEU A 66 6.58 7.47 3.11
C LEU A 66 6.82 6.31 2.15
N CYS A 67 5.85 5.94 1.32
CA CYS A 67 6.03 4.92 0.29
C CYS A 67 6.89 5.40 -0.87
N CYS A 68 6.85 6.70 -1.21
CA CYS A 68 7.60 7.27 -2.34
C CYS A 68 9.06 7.57 -2.03
N CYS A 69 9.36 7.95 -0.78
CA CYS A 69 10.73 8.30 -0.37
C CYS A 69 11.71 7.13 -0.43
N ASP A 70 11.21 5.90 -0.44
CA ASP A 70 12.00 4.70 -0.61
C ASP A 70 11.51 3.93 -1.82
N SER A 71 12.41 3.24 -2.49
CA SER A 71 12.20 2.57 -3.77
C SER A 71 11.28 1.34 -3.67
N SER A 72 10.07 1.51 -3.12
CA SER A 72 8.99 0.54 -3.18
C SER A 72 8.54 0.46 -4.63
N GLY A 73 8.72 -0.72 -5.23
CA GLY A 73 8.68 -0.87 -6.69
C GLY A 73 7.29 -0.83 -7.30
N LEU A 74 6.23 -0.84 -6.48
CA LEU A 74 4.83 -0.73 -6.89
C LEU A 74 3.97 -0.39 -5.67
N ILE A 75 3.05 0.57 -5.82
CA ILE A 75 2.03 0.88 -4.82
C ILE A 75 0.66 0.56 -5.41
N MET A 76 -0.18 -0.14 -4.65
CA MET A 76 -1.54 -0.50 -5.01
C MET A 76 -2.48 0.13 -4.00
N LEU A 77 -3.33 1.04 -4.45
CA LEU A 77 -4.22 1.84 -3.61
C LEU A 77 -5.67 1.40 -3.84
N VAL A 78 -6.40 1.18 -2.75
CA VAL A 78 -7.86 1.01 -2.79
C VAL A 78 -8.56 2.11 -2.00
N GLY A 79 -9.55 2.72 -2.64
CA GLY A 79 -10.41 3.74 -2.06
C GLY A 79 -10.20 5.13 -2.64
N GLU A 80 -11.19 6.00 -2.42
CA GLU A 80 -11.25 7.34 -3.01
C GLU A 80 -10.32 8.32 -2.29
N ARG A 81 -10.02 8.10 -1.00
CA ARG A 81 -9.20 9.01 -0.20
C ARG A 81 -7.73 8.91 -0.58
N PHE A 82 -7.23 7.68 -0.74
CA PHE A 82 -5.90 7.46 -1.30
C PHE A 82 -5.79 7.89 -2.75
N LEU A 83 -6.84 7.74 -3.57
CA LEU A 83 -6.85 8.24 -4.94
C LEU A 83 -6.64 9.76 -4.99
N ALA A 84 -7.42 10.52 -4.21
CA ALA A 84 -7.30 11.97 -4.13
C ALA A 84 -5.90 12.41 -3.65
N ALA A 85 -5.33 11.71 -2.67
CA ALA A 85 -3.97 11.99 -2.18
C ALA A 85 -2.90 11.68 -3.25
N ALA A 86 -3.04 10.58 -3.99
CA ALA A 86 -2.12 10.19 -5.06
C ALA A 86 -2.14 11.17 -6.24
N GLU A 87 -3.32 11.68 -6.62
CA GLU A 87 -3.48 12.72 -7.63
C GLU A 87 -2.80 14.02 -7.20
N LYS A 88 -3.01 14.44 -5.95
CA LYS A 88 -2.41 15.67 -5.40
C LYS A 88 -0.89 15.62 -5.40
N LEU A 89 -0.30 14.47 -5.05
CA LEU A 89 1.15 14.24 -5.01
C LEU A 89 1.76 13.94 -6.39
N LYS A 90 0.91 13.81 -7.43
CA LYS A 90 1.26 13.43 -8.80
C LYS A 90 2.07 12.13 -8.86
N LEU A 91 1.67 11.14 -8.07
CA LEU A 91 2.43 9.90 -7.95
C LEU A 91 2.35 9.02 -9.19
N LEU A 92 1.24 9.12 -9.92
CA LEU A 92 1.01 8.46 -11.21
C LEU A 92 2.09 8.79 -12.25
N GLU A 93 2.80 9.91 -12.10
CA GLU A 93 3.87 10.33 -13.00
C GLU A 93 5.27 9.95 -12.49
N LYS A 94 5.41 9.55 -11.21
CA LYS A 94 6.69 9.37 -10.53
C LYS A 94 7.05 7.92 -10.28
N ILE A 95 6.06 7.08 -10.00
CA ILE A 95 6.22 5.69 -9.59
C ILE A 95 5.09 4.82 -10.14
N ASP A 96 5.29 3.51 -10.17
CA ASP A 96 4.24 2.56 -10.52
C ASP A 96 3.16 2.57 -9.42
N VAL A 97 2.02 3.21 -9.71
CA VAL A 97 0.84 3.24 -8.83
C VAL A 97 -0.38 2.67 -9.54
N VAL A 98 -1.04 1.73 -8.89
CA VAL A 98 -2.29 1.14 -9.36
C VAL A 98 -3.41 1.51 -8.39
N CYS A 99 -4.34 2.33 -8.85
CA CYS A 99 -5.52 2.71 -8.06
C CYS A 99 -6.75 1.87 -8.44
N SER A 100 -7.62 1.67 -7.46
CA SER A 100 -8.95 1.09 -7.63
C SER A 100 -9.91 1.69 -6.60
N SER A 101 -11.17 1.93 -6.98
CA SER A 101 -12.20 2.32 -6.01
C SER A 101 -12.71 1.14 -5.18
N ASP A 102 -12.59 -0.08 -5.71
CA ASP A 102 -13.14 -1.29 -5.12
C ASP A 102 -12.07 -2.36 -4.84
N VAL A 103 -12.28 -3.12 -3.75
CA VAL A 103 -11.38 -4.16 -3.26
C VAL A 103 -11.35 -5.36 -4.22
N GLU A 104 -12.47 -5.75 -4.82
CA GLU A 104 -12.53 -6.87 -5.76
C GLU A 104 -11.74 -6.55 -7.03
N SER A 105 -11.90 -5.32 -7.52
CA SER A 105 -11.15 -4.82 -8.67
C SER A 105 -9.65 -4.76 -8.39
N LEU A 106 -9.25 -4.32 -7.19
CA LEU A 106 -7.83 -4.35 -6.81
C LEU A 106 -7.31 -5.79 -6.68
N ALA A 107 -8.09 -6.68 -6.07
CA ALA A 107 -7.74 -8.08 -5.92
C ALA A 107 -7.56 -8.79 -7.28
N ALA A 108 -8.40 -8.47 -8.27
CA ALA A 108 -8.22 -8.96 -9.64
C ALA A 108 -6.89 -8.49 -10.24
N LYS A 109 -6.54 -7.21 -10.11
CA LYS A 109 -5.25 -6.66 -10.57
C LYS A 109 -4.06 -7.27 -9.85
N VAL A 110 -4.17 -7.53 -8.54
CA VAL A 110 -3.13 -8.22 -7.76
C VAL A 110 -2.92 -9.64 -8.31
N ARG A 111 -4.01 -10.39 -8.59
CA ARG A 111 -3.90 -11.73 -9.16
C ARG A 111 -3.24 -11.71 -10.54
N GLU A 112 -3.65 -10.79 -11.41
CA GLU A 112 -3.06 -10.62 -12.73
C GLU A 112 -1.56 -10.26 -12.65
N PHE A 113 -1.19 -9.34 -11.75
CA PHE A 113 0.19 -8.90 -11.57
C PHE A 113 1.12 -10.01 -11.09
N PHE A 114 0.64 -10.86 -10.18
CA PHE A 114 1.43 -11.95 -9.59
C PHE A 114 1.23 -13.31 -10.29
N GLY A 115 0.36 -13.38 -11.31
CA GLY A 115 0.12 -14.59 -12.10
C GLY A 115 -0.59 -15.71 -11.34
N PHE A 116 -1.59 -15.37 -10.52
CA PHE A 116 -2.46 -16.33 -9.83
C PHE A 116 -3.72 -16.70 -10.62
#